data_AF-A0AAN8T9I4-F1
#
_entry.id   AF-A0AAN8T9I4-F1
#
_cell.length_a   1.000
_cell.length_b   1.000
_cell.length_c   1.000
_cell.angle_alpha   90.00
_cell.angle_beta   90.00
_cell.angle_gamma   90.00
#
_symmetry.space_group_name_H-M   'P 1'
#
loop_
_entity.id
_entity.type
_entity.pdbx_description
1 polymer ?
#
loop_
_entity_poly.entity_id
_entity_poly.type
_entity_poly.pdbx_seq_one_letter_code
_entity_poly.pdbx_strand_id
1 'polypeptide(L)' 'MGLFQVDGLNCCTDNHIGRCIPGSEDDTKCDNICKKNCKGGHCKVIGKTPPNHFCHCLC' A
#
# COMPACT_ATOMS: atom_id res chain seq x y z
N MET A 1 -0.67 23.61 2.61
CA MET A 1 -0.93 22.46 1.72
C MET A 1 -0.53 21.21 2.49
N GLY A 2 -1.49 20.46 3.02
CA GLY A 2 -1.22 19.29 3.86
C GLY A 2 -0.62 18.15 3.04
N LEU A 3 0.70 18.02 3.10
CA LEU A 3 1.40 16.87 2.54
C LEU A 3 1.12 15.68 3.47
N PHE A 4 0.21 14.79 3.06
CA PHE A 4 0.21 13.41 3.58
C PHE A 4 1.48 12.73 3.03
N GLN A 5 2.64 13.08 3.60
CA GLN A 5 3.86 12.31 3.47
C GLN A 5 3.59 10.96 4.14
N VAL A 6 3.37 9.93 3.33
CA VAL A 6 3.68 8.56 3.71
C VAL A 6 5.21 8.45 3.76
N ASP A 7 5.79 9.08 4.78
CA ASP A 7 7.19 8.93 5.16
C ASP A 7 7.40 7.45 5.52
N GLY A 8 8.15 6.71 4.68
CA GLY A 8 8.54 5.32 5.00
C GLY A 8 7.77 4.19 4.32
N LEU A 9 7.39 4.31 3.03
CA LEU A 9 7.06 3.09 2.26
C LEU A 9 8.32 2.27 2.03
N ASN A 10 8.40 1.15 2.73
CA ASN A 10 9.48 0.20 2.56
C ASN A 10 9.15 -0.77 1.42
N CYS A 11 10.11 -0.98 0.52
CA CYS A 11 10.00 -2.02 -0.50
C CYS A 11 10.12 -3.42 0.15
N CYS A 12 9.53 -4.43 -0.47
CA CYS A 12 9.43 -5.79 0.04
C CYS A 12 8.70 -5.90 1.41
N THR A 13 7.84 -4.95 1.77
CA THR A 13 7.09 -5.00 3.03
C THR A 13 5.63 -4.59 2.88
N ASP A 14 4.84 -4.97 3.88
CA ASP A 14 3.43 -4.63 4.01
C ASP A 14 3.29 -3.25 4.69
N ASN A 15 2.94 -2.23 3.92
CA ASN A 15 2.81 -0.85 4.38
C ASN A 15 1.34 -0.51 4.68
N HIS A 16 1.07 0.15 5.81
CA HIS A 16 -0.29 0.54 6.16
C HIS A 16 -0.61 1.92 5.59
N ILE A 17 -1.26 1.95 4.42
CA ILE A 17 -1.62 3.19 3.71
C ILE A 17 -3.09 3.62 3.94
N GLY A 18 -3.75 3.00 4.93
CA GLY A 18 -5.17 3.18 5.20
C GLY A 18 -6.03 2.13 4.48
N ARG A 19 -7.00 2.59 3.67
CA ARG A 19 -7.86 1.68 2.90
C ARG A 19 -7.05 1.08 1.74
N CYS A 20 -6.96 -0.25 1.71
CA CYS A 20 -6.29 -0.99 0.63
C CYS A 20 -7.10 -2.23 0.26
N ILE A 21 -8.10 -2.09 -0.62
CA ILE A 21 -8.96 -3.20 -1.02
C ILE A 21 -8.38 -3.86 -2.29
N PRO A 22 -8.01 -5.15 -2.24
CA PRO A 22 -7.53 -5.87 -3.42
C PRO A 22 -8.58 -5.86 -4.54
N GLY A 23 -8.15 -5.59 -5.78
CA GLY A 23 -9.04 -5.54 -6.94
C GLY A 23 -9.94 -4.30 -7.01
N SER A 24 -9.75 -3.31 -6.13
CA SER A 24 -10.39 -1.99 -6.21
C SER A 24 -9.39 -0.93 -6.71
N GLU A 25 -9.86 0.31 -6.89
CA GLU A 25 -8.99 1.47 -7.22
C GLU A 25 -7.84 1.68 -6.21
N ASP A 26 -8.01 1.22 -4.97
CA ASP A 26 -6.98 1.26 -3.93
C ASP A 26 -5.74 0.41 -4.30
N ASP A 27 -5.92 -0.65 -5.09
CA ASP A 27 -4.82 -1.50 -5.57
C ASP A 27 -3.92 -0.72 -6.53
N THR A 28 -4.54 -0.07 -7.53
CA THR A 28 -3.86 0.86 -8.44
C THR A 28 -3.21 2.02 -7.69
N LYS A 29 -3.83 2.50 -6.61
CA LYS A 29 -3.25 3.54 -5.76
C LYS A 29 -2.01 3.03 -5.03
N CYS A 30 -2.08 1.84 -4.42
CA CYS A 30 -0.94 1.17 -3.80
C CYS A 30 0.21 0.99 -4.81
N ASP A 31 -0.09 0.48 -6.01
CA ASP A 31 0.89 0.31 -7.08
C ASP A 31 1.59 1.62 -7.43
N ASN A 32 0.83 2.68 -7.71
CA ASN A 32 1.39 3.99 -8.06
C ASN A 32 2.21 4.62 -6.94
N ILE A 33 1.82 4.42 -5.68
CA ILE A 33 2.56 4.90 -4.52
C ILE A 33 3.89 4.14 -4.42
N CYS A 34 3.86 2.82 -4.50
CA CYS A 34 5.06 1.99 -4.42
C CYS A 34 6.00 2.23 -5.62
N LYS A 35 5.48 2.45 -6.84
CA LYS A 35 6.28 2.77 -8.05
C LYS A 35 7.18 3.99 -7.92
N LYS A 36 6.92 4.87 -6.95
CA LYS A 36 7.79 6.03 -6.69
C LYS A 36 9.17 5.64 -6.15
N ASN A 37 9.27 4.52 -5.43
CA ASN A 37 10.50 4.07 -4.76
C ASN A 37 10.83 2.58 -5.00
N CYS A 38 9.89 1.80 -5.52
CA CYS A 38 9.96 0.35 -5.69
C CYS A 38 9.43 -0.06 -7.09
N LYS A 39 9.34 -1.37 -7.40
CA LYS A 39 8.84 -1.85 -8.72
C LYS A 39 7.33 -1.68 -8.92
N GLY A 40 6.59 -1.54 -7.81
CA GLY A 40 5.14 -1.45 -7.78
C GLY A 40 4.59 -2.04 -6.50
N GLY A 41 3.29 -2.27 -6.43
CA GLY A 41 2.66 -2.77 -5.22
C GLY A 41 1.23 -3.22 -5.44
N HIS A 42 0.69 -3.95 -4.49
CA HIS A 42 -0.70 -4.40 -4.53
C HIS A 42 -1.28 -4.41 -3.12
N CYS A 43 -2.60 -4.29 -3.03
CA CYS A 43 -3.30 -4.44 -1.79
C CYS A 43 -3.37 -5.90 -1.37
N LYS A 44 -3.11 -6.14 -0.08
CA LYS A 44 -3.07 -7.45 0.54
C LYS A 44 -3.83 -7.39 1.86
N VAL A 45 -4.63 -8.41 2.12
CA VAL A 45 -5.34 -8.55 3.40
C VAL A 45 -4.56 -9.52 4.29
N ILE A 46 -4.12 -9.07 5.46
CA ILE A 46 -3.36 -9.88 6.42
C ILE A 46 -4.20 -10.08 7.68
N GLY A 47 -4.65 -11.32 7.93
CA GLY A 47 -5.50 -11.65 9.08
C GLY A 47 -7.01 -11.55 8.80
N LYS A 48 -7.83 -11.70 9.86
CA LYS A 48 -9.32 -11.75 9.76
C LYS A 48 -10.05 -10.58 10.44
N THR A 49 -9.43 -9.87 11.40
CA THR A 49 -10.05 -8.76 12.17
C THR A 49 -9.69 -7.35 11.64
N PRO A 50 -10.59 -6.57 11.01
CA PRO A 50 -10.26 -5.29 10.40
C PRO A 50 -9.73 -4.23 11.40
N PRO A 51 -8.89 -3.25 10.97
CA PRO A 51 -8.37 -3.04 9.62
C PRO A 51 -7.14 -3.93 9.30
N ASN A 52 -7.28 -4.79 8.27
CA ASN A 52 -6.26 -5.76 7.83
C ASN A 52 -5.71 -5.47 6.45
N HIS A 53 -5.97 -4.28 5.93
CA HIS A 53 -5.72 -3.94 4.54
C HIS A 53 -4.36 -3.25 4.45
N PHE A 54 -3.38 -3.93 3.88
CA PHE A 54 -2.01 -3.46 3.73
C PHE A 54 -1.68 -3.29 2.24
N CYS A 55 -0.79 -2.35 1.94
CA CYS A 55 -0.21 -2.18 0.62
C CYS A 55 1.17 -2.85 0.62
N HIS A 56 1.30 -3.97 -0.08
CA HIS A 56 2.57 -4.66 -0.21
C HIS A 56 3.36 -4.09 -1.38
N CYS A 57 4.48 -3.41 -1.10
CA CYS A 57 5.36 -2.90 -2.15
C CYS A 57 6.35 -3.96 -2.61
N LEU A 58 6.43 -4.18 -3.92
CA LEU A 58 7.34 -5.10 -4.57
C LEU A 58 8.73 -4.47 -4.78
N CYS A 59 9.76 -5.25 -4.47
CA CYS A 59 11.09 -5.09 -5.02
C CYS A 59 11.25 -5.90 -6.34
#